data_AF-A0AAU3FVP8-F1
#
_entry.id   AF-A0AAU3FVP8-F1
#
_cell.length_a   1.000
_cell.length_b   1.000
_cell.length_c   1.000
_cell.angle_alpha   90.00
_cell.angle_beta   90.00
_cell.angle_gamma   90.00
#
_symmetry.space_group_name_H-M   'P 1'
#
loop_
_entity.id
_entity.type
_entity.pdbx_description
1 polymer ?
#
loop_
_entity_poly.entity_id
_entity_poly.type
_entity_poly.pdbx_seq_one_letter_code
_entity_poly.pdbx_strand_id
1 'polypeptide(L)'
;MSQLIAMADDPDAKVRIAAFHALACDRCKSDTCAPGSDLVLEPALRHLGDDPEPKVRMRAAELVGKFAHTDVRAVAALEAAHTSDPSPSVRKVSGWYAPGGAIYWRTAPRDMDTGFMPRVGA
;
A
#
# COMPACT_ATOMS: atom_id res chain seq x y z
N MET A 1 -5.43 16.26 8.06
CA MET A 1 -4.68 15.02 7.80
C MET A 1 -4.33 14.27 9.09
N SER A 2 -3.84 14.95 10.13
CA SER A 2 -3.57 14.36 11.46
C SER A 2 -4.77 13.59 12.07
N GLN A 3 -5.99 14.11 11.94
CA GLN A 3 -7.20 13.41 12.39
C GLN A 3 -7.44 12.08 11.67
N LEU A 4 -7.13 12.00 10.38
CA LEU A 4 -7.32 10.77 9.60
C LEU A 4 -6.30 9.70 9.98
N ILE A 5 -5.07 10.11 10.29
CA ILE A 5 -4.03 9.22 10.83
C ILE A 5 -4.48 8.68 12.20
N ALA A 6 -5.01 9.54 13.07
CA ALA A 6 -5.54 9.10 14.37
C ALA A 6 -6.71 8.08 14.23
N MET A 7 -7.56 8.24 13.21
CA MET A 7 -8.65 7.29 12.93
C MET A 7 -8.16 5.91 12.48
N ALA A 8 -6.89 5.76 12.08
CA ALA A 8 -6.32 4.44 11.79
C ALA A 8 -6.23 3.58 13.07
N ASP A 9 -6.21 4.19 14.25
CA ASP A 9 -6.15 3.54 15.56
C ASP A 9 -7.50 3.42 16.27
N ASP A 10 -8.59 3.72 15.56
CA ASP A 10 -9.93 3.67 16.15
C ASP A 10 -10.29 2.24 16.61
N PRO A 11 -10.95 2.06 17.77
CA PRO A 11 -11.38 0.74 18.23
C PRO A 11 -12.33 0.05 17.24
N ASP A 12 -13.15 0.79 16.49
CA ASP A 12 -14.03 0.24 15.47
C ASP A 12 -13.25 -0.04 14.17
N ALA A 13 -13.21 -1.31 13.79
CA ALA A 13 -12.58 -1.76 12.55
C ALA A 13 -13.16 -1.07 11.31
N LYS A 14 -14.43 -0.69 11.29
CA LYS A 14 -15.03 0.06 10.18
C LYS A 14 -14.42 1.44 10.01
N VAL A 15 -14.11 2.11 11.14
CA VAL A 15 -13.44 3.41 11.13
C VAL A 15 -12.01 3.24 10.62
N ARG A 16 -11.28 2.23 11.10
CA ARG A 16 -9.93 1.93 10.59
C ARG A 16 -9.93 1.64 9.08
N ILE A 17 -10.88 0.84 8.59
CA ILE A 17 -11.03 0.54 7.16
C ILE A 17 -11.25 1.82 6.35
N ALA A 18 -12.13 2.72 6.83
CA ALA A 18 -12.40 3.98 6.15
C ALA A 18 -11.17 4.90 6.18
N ALA A 19 -10.45 4.95 7.29
CA ALA A 19 -9.22 5.71 7.44
C ALA A 19 -8.15 5.23 6.45
N PHE A 20 -7.83 3.93 6.42
CA PHE A 20 -6.86 3.38 5.47
C PHE A 20 -7.29 3.55 4.02
N HIS A 21 -8.58 3.39 3.70
CA HIS A 21 -9.07 3.67 2.35
C HIS A 21 -8.81 5.12 1.96
N ALA A 22 -9.15 6.09 2.82
CA ALA A 22 -8.93 7.51 2.54
C ALA A 22 -7.44 7.87 2.50
N LEU A 23 -6.60 7.19 3.28
CA LEU A 23 -5.14 7.35 3.22
C LEU A 23 -4.56 6.78 1.91
N ALA A 24 -5.07 5.65 1.44
CA ALA A 24 -4.63 4.98 0.21
C ALA A 24 -5.28 5.54 -1.08
N CYS A 25 -6.32 6.37 -1.00
CA CYS A 25 -6.97 6.88 -2.20
C CYS A 25 -6.25 8.12 -2.76
N ASP A 26 -5.68 8.00 -3.96
CA ASP A 26 -5.04 9.12 -4.69
C ASP A 26 -6.06 10.01 -5.42
N ARG A 27 -7.33 9.57 -5.55
CA ARG A 27 -8.36 10.37 -6.24
C ARG A 27 -8.68 11.70 -5.58
N CYS A 28 -8.34 11.87 -4.30
CA CYS A 28 -8.64 13.09 -3.54
C CYS A 28 -7.40 13.89 -3.13
N LYS A 29 -6.20 13.49 -3.54
CA LYS A 29 -4.94 14.09 -3.06
C LYS A 29 -4.14 14.63 -4.25
N SER A 30 -4.35 15.90 -4.60
CA SER A 30 -3.35 16.68 -5.35
C SER A 30 -2.12 16.92 -4.47
N ASP A 31 -0.94 17.07 -5.09
CA ASP A 31 0.40 17.01 -4.48
C ASP A 31 0.62 17.84 -3.20
N THR A 32 -0.20 18.86 -2.95
CA THR A 32 -0.13 19.72 -1.75
C THR A 32 -0.68 19.07 -0.47
N CYS A 33 -1.47 17.99 -0.58
CA CYS A 33 -2.21 17.38 0.53
C CYS A 33 -1.74 15.97 0.93
N ALA A 34 -0.62 15.47 0.40
CA ALA A 34 -0.08 14.20 0.85
C ALA A 34 0.61 14.37 2.22
N PRO A 35 0.22 13.65 3.28
CA PRO A 35 1.02 13.61 4.49
C PRO A 35 2.43 13.09 4.16
N GLY A 36 3.44 13.54 4.89
CA GLY A 36 4.79 12.98 4.77
C GLY A 36 4.74 11.45 4.89
N SER A 37 5.52 10.77 4.04
CA SER A 37 5.57 9.30 3.94
C SER A 37 5.67 8.62 5.30
N ASP A 38 6.47 9.18 6.18
CA ASP A 38 6.77 8.62 7.50
C ASP A 38 5.55 8.64 8.44
N LEU A 39 4.65 9.60 8.27
CA LEU A 39 3.45 9.74 9.11
C LEU A 39 2.36 8.70 8.80
N VAL A 40 2.42 8.08 7.63
CA VAL A 40 1.40 7.12 7.17
C VAL A 40 1.94 5.72 6.99
N LEU A 41 3.24 5.57 6.70
CA LEU A 41 3.85 4.26 6.50
C LEU A 41 3.94 3.47 7.81
N GLU A 42 4.39 4.10 8.91
CA GLU A 42 4.50 3.42 10.21
C GLU A 42 3.17 2.82 10.70
N PRO A 43 2.05 3.56 10.76
CA PRO A 43 0.75 2.97 11.08
C PRO A 43 0.33 1.87 10.11
N ALA A 44 0.62 2.01 8.81
CA ALA A 44 0.25 1.01 7.81
C ALA A 44 1.03 -0.30 8.01
N LEU A 45 2.33 -0.23 8.29
CA LEU A 45 3.16 -1.41 8.57
C LEU A 45 2.66 -2.15 9.81
N ARG A 46 2.39 -1.43 10.91
CA ARG A 46 1.87 -2.03 12.14
C ARG A 46 0.52 -2.70 11.92
N HIS A 47 -0.43 -2.03 11.26
CA HIS A 47 -1.74 -2.62 11.00
C HIS A 47 -1.70 -3.77 10.00
N LEU A 48 -0.77 -3.77 9.03
CA LEU A 48 -0.58 -4.92 8.15
C LEU A 48 -0.08 -6.15 8.91
N GLY A 49 0.79 -5.97 9.91
CA GLY A 49 1.32 -7.08 10.72
C GLY A 49 0.33 -7.59 11.77
N ASP A 50 -0.35 -6.67 12.47
CA ASP A 50 -0.94 -6.99 13.77
C ASP A 50 -2.47 -6.76 13.86
N ASP A 51 -3.12 -6.14 12.87
CA ASP A 51 -4.55 -5.86 13.01
C ASP A 51 -5.38 -7.15 13.02
N PRO A 52 -6.26 -7.35 14.02
CA PRO A 52 -7.07 -8.56 14.10
C PRO A 52 -8.03 -8.70 12.91
N GLU A 53 -8.49 -7.60 12.32
CA GLU A 53 -9.45 -7.58 11.22
C GLU A 53 -8.75 -7.74 9.86
N PRO A 54 -8.97 -8.85 9.13
CA PRO A 54 -8.35 -9.07 7.82
C PRO A 54 -8.61 -7.96 6.81
N LYS A 55 -9.77 -7.32 6.89
CA LYS A 55 -10.11 -6.22 5.98
C LYS A 55 -9.30 -4.96 6.28
N VAL A 56 -8.91 -4.71 7.53
CA VAL A 56 -8.00 -3.62 7.88
C VAL A 56 -6.61 -3.93 7.32
N ARG A 57 -6.09 -5.15 7.55
CA ARG A 57 -4.78 -5.58 7.00
C ARG A 57 -4.72 -5.45 5.47
N MET A 58 -5.79 -5.82 4.78
CA MET A 58 -5.90 -5.65 3.33
C MET A 58 -5.80 -4.18 2.90
N ARG A 59 -6.45 -3.25 3.61
CA ARG A 59 -6.36 -1.81 3.32
C ARG A 59 -5.00 -1.23 3.70
N ALA A 60 -4.39 -1.74 4.76
CA ALA A 60 -3.03 -1.40 5.13
C ALA A 60 -2.04 -1.83 4.02
N ALA A 61 -2.19 -3.05 3.46
CA ALA A 61 -1.38 -3.51 2.33
C ALA A 61 -1.49 -2.60 1.09
N GLU A 62 -2.70 -2.09 0.78
CA GLU A 62 -2.88 -1.11 -0.31
C GLU A 62 -2.13 0.20 -0.04
N LEU A 63 -2.11 0.69 1.21
CA LEU A 63 -1.36 1.89 1.58
C LEU A 63 0.16 1.65 1.56
N VAL A 64 0.62 0.53 2.13
CA VAL A 64 2.04 0.12 2.13
C VAL A 64 2.55 -0.02 0.69
N GLY A 65 1.72 -0.58 -0.22
CA GLY A 65 2.04 -0.74 -1.63
C GLY A 65 2.44 0.54 -2.37
N LYS A 66 2.04 1.72 -1.87
CA LYS A 66 2.47 3.02 -2.44
C LYS A 66 3.94 3.31 -2.22
N PHE A 67 4.53 2.72 -1.19
CA PHE A 67 5.92 2.92 -0.79
C PHE A 67 6.81 1.75 -1.25
N ALA A 68 6.25 0.78 -1.98
CA ALA A 68 6.99 -0.40 -2.43
C ALA A 68 8.20 -0.09 -3.34
N HIS A 69 8.21 1.07 -3.99
CA HIS A 69 9.31 1.51 -4.86
C HIS A 69 10.28 2.49 -4.19
N THR A 70 10.01 2.91 -2.95
CA THR A 70 10.75 3.96 -2.25
C THR A 70 11.20 3.59 -0.84
N ASP A 71 10.62 2.55 -0.22
CA ASP A 71 10.97 2.08 1.12
C ASP A 71 11.06 0.54 1.17
N VAL A 72 12.24 0.03 1.57
CA VAL A 72 12.51 -1.41 1.68
C VAL A 72 11.64 -2.11 2.71
N ARG A 73 11.19 -1.40 3.76
CA ARG A 73 10.32 -1.96 4.81
C ARG A 73 8.94 -2.25 4.24
N ALA A 74 8.47 -1.45 3.29
CA ALA A 74 7.20 -1.68 2.61
C ALA A 74 7.25 -2.98 1.80
N VAL A 75 8.33 -3.22 1.06
CA VAL A 75 8.54 -4.47 0.30
C VAL A 75 8.56 -5.66 1.24
N ALA A 76 9.40 -5.62 2.29
CA ALA A 76 9.53 -6.72 3.24
C ALA A 76 8.19 -7.08 3.91
N ALA A 77 7.40 -6.07 4.30
CA ALA A 77 6.09 -6.30 4.91
C ALA A 77 5.08 -6.91 3.93
N LEU A 78 5.08 -6.50 2.66
CA LEU A 78 4.19 -7.05 1.64
C LEU A 78 4.56 -8.50 1.29
N GLU A 79 5.86 -8.83 1.22
CA GLU A 79 6.33 -10.20 0.99
C GLU A 79 5.99 -11.13 2.16
N ALA A 80 6.18 -10.65 3.40
CA ALA A 80 5.79 -11.38 4.61
C ALA A 80 4.27 -11.64 4.62
N ALA A 81 3.46 -10.59 4.43
CA ALA A 81 2.00 -10.72 4.40
C ALA A 81 1.53 -11.61 3.23
N HIS A 82 2.19 -11.56 2.07
CA HIS A 82 1.89 -12.45 0.94
C HIS A 82 2.11 -13.92 1.29
N THR A 83 3.16 -14.21 2.06
CA THR A 83 3.58 -15.57 2.39
C THR A 83 2.78 -16.16 3.55
N SER A 84 2.60 -15.40 4.63
CA SER A 84 2.18 -15.96 5.92
C SER A 84 0.88 -15.39 6.50
N ASP A 85 0.21 -14.41 5.87
CA ASP A 85 -1.04 -13.89 6.43
C ASP A 85 -2.11 -15.00 6.53
N PRO A 86 -2.84 -15.14 7.65
CA PRO A 86 -3.88 -16.15 7.80
C PRO A 86 -4.99 -16.04 6.74
N SER A 87 -5.30 -14.82 6.29
CA SER A 87 -6.35 -14.51 5.33
C SER A 87 -5.87 -14.66 3.89
N PRO A 88 -6.49 -15.54 3.07
CA PRO A 88 -6.16 -15.66 1.65
C PRO A 88 -6.31 -14.35 0.88
N SER A 89 -7.28 -13.51 1.27
CA SER A 89 -7.51 -12.21 0.65
C SER A 89 -6.35 -11.24 0.89
N VAL A 90 -5.78 -11.23 2.11
CA VAL A 90 -4.63 -10.39 2.43
C VAL A 90 -3.38 -10.87 1.71
N ARG A 91 -3.16 -12.20 1.65
CA ARG A 91 -2.06 -12.77 0.86
C ARG A 91 -2.15 -12.35 -0.60
N LYS A 92 -3.35 -12.45 -1.20
CA LYS A 92 -3.59 -12.09 -2.59
C LYS A 92 -3.30 -10.61 -2.86
N VAL A 93 -3.83 -9.71 -2.02
CA VAL A 93 -3.62 -8.26 -2.20
C VAL A 93 -2.15 -7.89 -2.00
N SER A 94 -1.50 -8.41 -0.96
CA SER A 94 -0.07 -8.14 -0.71
C SER A 94 0.80 -8.60 -1.88
N GLY A 95 0.51 -9.78 -2.46
CA GLY A 95 1.20 -10.28 -3.64
C GLY A 95 0.99 -9.45 -4.91
N TRP A 96 -0.06 -8.63 -5.01
CA TRP A 96 -0.19 -7.69 -6.12
C TRP A 96 0.79 -6.52 -6.03
N TYR A 97 1.11 -6.09 -4.82
CA TYR A 97 1.98 -4.94 -4.53
C TYR A 97 3.43 -5.33 -4.19
N ALA A 98 3.72 -6.61 -3.92
CA ALA A 98 5.08 -7.12 -3.75
C ALA A 98 5.82 -7.23 -5.10
N PRO A 99 7.16 -7.28 -5.12
CA PRO A 99 7.95 -7.52 -6.33
C PRO A 99 7.45 -8.74 -7.12
N GLY A 100 7.32 -8.60 -8.45
CA GLY A 100 6.71 -9.62 -9.31
C GLY A 100 5.18 -9.52 -9.42
N GLY A 101 4.52 -8.78 -8.54
CA GLY A 101 3.09 -8.53 -8.55
C GLY A 101 2.61 -7.63 -9.69
N ALA A 102 1.39 -7.86 -10.16
CA ALA A 102 0.82 -7.12 -11.29
C ALA A 102 0.69 -5.60 -11.03
N ILE A 103 0.42 -5.18 -9.79
CA ILE A 103 0.32 -3.75 -9.46
C ILE A 103 1.71 -3.17 -9.26
N TYR A 104 2.63 -3.87 -8.59
CA TYR A 104 4.02 -3.46 -8.42
C TYR A 104 4.65 -3.05 -9.77
N TRP A 105 4.51 -3.90 -10.80
CA TRP A 105 5.01 -3.58 -12.15
C TRP A 105 4.32 -2.38 -12.78
N ARG A 106 2.99 -2.28 -12.61
CA ARG A 106 2.21 -1.20 -13.22
C ARG A 106 2.51 0.17 -12.60
N THR A 107 2.86 0.20 -11.32
CA THR A 107 3.17 1.42 -10.56
C THR A 107 4.66 1.72 -10.47
N ALA A 108 5.52 0.87 -11.04
CA ALA A 108 6.95 1.12 -11.09
C ALA A 108 7.22 2.50 -11.74
N PRO A 109 8.14 3.30 -11.18
CA PRO A 109 8.58 4.54 -11.82
C PRO A 109 8.96 4.25 -13.26
N ARG A 110 8.33 4.95 -14.21
CA ARG A 110 8.79 4.89 -15.60
C ARG A 110 9.99 5.80 -15.69
N ASP A 111 11.14 5.24 -16.04
CA ASP A 111 12.29 6.05 -16.46
C ASP A 111 11.86 6.88 -17.67
N MET A 112 11.59 8.17 -17.45
CA MET A 112 11.29 9.15 -18.48
C MET A 112 12.58 9.58 -19.21
N ASP A 113 13.59 8.71 -19.32
CA ASP A 113 14.89 9.05 -19.90
C ASP A 113 15.43 8.05 -20.94
N THR A 114 14.62 7.08 -21.38
CA THR A 114 14.95 6.34 -22.61
C THR A 114 13.75 6.27 -23.53
N GLY A 115 13.79 7.09 -24.58
CA GLY A 115 13.05 6.84 -25.80
C GLY A 115 13.44 5.47 -26.36
N PHE A 116 12.70 4.43 -26.00
CA PHE A 116 12.70 3.15 -26.69
C PHE A 116 11.28 2.60 -26.73
N MET A 117 10.57 2.91 -27.83
CA MET A 117 9.40 2.12 -28.23
C MET A 117 9.90 0.73 -28.65
N PRO A 118 9.39 -0.39 -28.08
CA PRO A 118 9.58 -1.67 -28.71
C PRO A 118 8.76 -1.68 -30.01
N ARG A 119 9.44 -1.69 -31.16
CA ARG A 119 8.82 -2.05 -32.43
C ARG A 119 8.38 -3.51 -32.35
N VAL A 120 7.09 -3.75 -32.20
CA VAL A 120 6.49 -5.01 -32.64
C VAL A 120 6.32 -4.95 -34.17
N GLY A 121 7.33 -5.45 -34.88
CA GLY A 121 7.17 -6.12 -36.17
C GLY A 121 7.35 -7.63 -35.92
N ALA A 122 6.71 -8.55 -36.62
CA ALA A 122 6.14 -8.52 -37.97
C ALA A 122 4.75 -9.16 -38.01
#